data_AF-A0A5D3BZI5-F1
#
_entry.id   AF-A0A5D3BZI5-F1
#
_cell.length_a   1.000
_cell.length_b   1.000
_cell.length_c   1.000
_cell.angle_alpha   90.00
_cell.angle_beta   90.00
_cell.angle_gamma   90.00
#
_symmetry.space_group_name_H-M   'P 1'
#
loop_
_entity.id
_entity.type
_entity.pdbx_description
1 polymer ?
#
loop_
_entity_poly.entity_id
_entity_poly.type
_entity_poly.pdbx_seq_one_letter_code
_entity_poly.pdbx_strand_id
1 'polypeptide(L)'
;MIVRFHVLITYSDWPMMPKEIKDKIFELIEARFVVDSRSKKTLIKNAGVCFHQFKYRLTTIYVLQFIDNIEKLKFPANEYSFIEQEHWTEFVASRLKEDFKKASSSYQIDRSIVWKQACMDRKGQISDEEMKEVVNLIDELVATQKITNALGEEDILTRALGGKDHPRIVSGVGKYVTKKKYFHTTTQQKKNEKKRLEGHFRSTRSNGQKN
;
A
#
# COMPACT_ATOMS: atom_id res chain seq x y z
N MET A 1 12.95 -18.22 -7.36
CA MET A 1 11.83 -18.58 -6.46
C MET A 1 11.05 -19.71 -7.12
N ILE A 2 11.27 -20.96 -6.70
CA ILE A 2 10.77 -22.21 -7.34
C ILE A 2 9.26 -22.14 -7.60
N VAL A 3 8.50 -21.62 -6.64
CA VAL A 3 7.04 -21.50 -6.72
C VAL A 3 6.56 -20.67 -7.94
N ARG A 4 7.28 -19.62 -8.35
CA ARG A 4 6.83 -18.75 -9.45
C ARG A 4 6.87 -19.44 -10.81
N PHE A 5 7.83 -20.35 -11.00
CA PHE A 5 8.06 -21.02 -12.29
C PHE A 5 7.28 -22.32 -12.41
N HIS A 6 6.93 -22.95 -11.29
CA HIS A 6 6.35 -24.30 -11.28
C HIS A 6 4.87 -24.34 -10.86
N VAL A 7 4.29 -23.21 -10.46
CA VAL A 7 2.87 -23.12 -10.10
C VAL A 7 2.15 -22.23 -11.09
N LEU A 8 1.16 -22.81 -11.78
CA LEU A 8 0.29 -22.07 -12.69
C LEU A 8 -0.50 -21.00 -11.93
N ILE A 9 -0.55 -19.81 -12.49
CA ILE A 9 -1.26 -18.66 -11.91
C ILE A 9 -2.79 -18.80 -11.96
N THR A 10 -3.29 -19.70 -12.80
CA THR A 10 -4.71 -20.01 -13.00
C THR A 10 -5.35 -20.66 -11.77
N TYR A 11 -4.57 -21.42 -10.97
CA TYR A 11 -5.05 -21.98 -9.72
C TYR A 11 -5.54 -20.88 -8.76
N SER A 12 -6.80 -20.95 -8.35
CA SER A 12 -7.40 -19.96 -7.44
C SER A 12 -6.73 -19.98 -6.07
N ASP A 13 -6.62 -21.16 -5.46
CA ASP A 13 -6.33 -21.34 -4.04
C ASP A 13 -5.25 -22.40 -3.77
N TRP A 14 -4.32 -22.07 -2.88
CA TRP A 14 -3.25 -22.98 -2.45
C TRP A 14 -3.75 -24.28 -1.80
N PRO A 15 -4.79 -24.28 -0.93
CA PRO A 15 -5.34 -25.51 -0.39
C PRO A 15 -5.85 -26.46 -1.47
N MET A 16 -6.52 -25.94 -2.51
CA MET A 16 -7.11 -26.71 -3.60
C MET A 16 -6.11 -27.26 -4.61
N MET A 17 -4.85 -26.80 -4.58
CA MET A 17 -3.83 -27.30 -5.49
C MET A 17 -3.58 -28.81 -5.30
N PRO A 18 -3.45 -29.56 -6.41
CA PRO A 18 -3.09 -30.97 -6.41
C PRO A 18 -1.83 -31.24 -5.59
N LYS A 19 -1.83 -32.38 -4.90
CA LYS A 19 -0.74 -32.76 -4.00
C LYS A 19 0.55 -33.00 -4.78
N GLU A 20 0.44 -33.48 -6.01
CA GLU A 20 1.52 -33.76 -6.96
C GLU A 20 2.35 -32.50 -7.24
N ILE A 21 1.69 -31.34 -7.37
CA ILE A 21 2.39 -30.06 -7.59
C ILE A 21 3.12 -29.64 -6.31
N LYS A 22 2.49 -29.80 -5.14
CA LYS A 22 3.11 -29.48 -3.84
C LYS A 22 4.32 -30.38 -3.56
N ASP A 23 4.22 -31.65 -3.91
CA ASP A 23 5.31 -32.61 -3.76
C ASP A 23 6.45 -32.30 -4.76
N LYS A 24 6.14 -31.97 -6.02
CA LYS A 24 7.15 -31.52 -7.00
C LYS A 24 7.89 -30.25 -6.55
N ILE A 25 7.18 -29.28 -5.94
CA ILE A 25 7.83 -28.09 -5.37
C ILE A 25 8.79 -28.49 -4.24
N PHE A 26 8.38 -29.43 -3.39
CA PHE A 26 9.20 -29.92 -2.30
C PHE A 26 10.46 -30.62 -2.82
N GLU A 27 10.33 -31.53 -3.79
CA GLU A 27 11.47 -32.20 -4.44
C GLU A 27 12.45 -31.20 -5.06
N LEU A 28 11.96 -30.15 -5.71
CA LEU A 28 12.82 -29.10 -6.29
C LEU A 28 13.54 -28.27 -5.21
N ILE A 29 12.94 -28.12 -4.03
CA ILE A 29 13.58 -27.44 -2.89
C ILE A 29 14.64 -28.37 -2.29
N GLU A 30 14.34 -29.65 -2.07
CA GLU A 30 15.30 -30.66 -1.58
C GLU A 30 16.49 -30.83 -2.55
N ALA A 31 16.25 -30.79 -3.86
CA ALA A 31 17.31 -30.88 -4.86
C ALA A 31 18.27 -29.67 -4.84
N ARG A 32 17.81 -28.50 -4.38
CA ARG A 32 18.64 -27.27 -4.32
C ARG A 32 19.23 -26.98 -2.95
N PHE A 33 18.62 -27.51 -1.89
CA PHE A 33 18.96 -27.18 -0.51
C PHE A 33 18.99 -28.45 0.33
N VAL A 34 19.91 -28.51 1.30
CA VAL A 34 19.89 -29.56 2.32
C VAL A 34 18.69 -29.31 3.23
N VAL A 35 17.68 -30.16 3.14
CA VAL A 35 16.38 -30.00 3.81
C VAL A 35 16.12 -31.21 4.69
N ASP A 36 15.66 -30.97 5.92
CA ASP A 36 15.20 -32.03 6.79
C ASP A 36 13.76 -32.44 6.45
N SER A 37 13.49 -33.75 6.36
CA SER A 37 12.19 -34.28 5.96
C SER A 37 11.04 -33.81 6.88
N ARG A 38 11.31 -33.55 8.17
CA ARG A 38 10.29 -33.07 9.13
C ARG A 38 9.82 -31.65 8.80
N SER A 39 10.62 -30.88 8.06
CA SER A 39 10.30 -29.50 7.68
C SER A 39 9.33 -29.38 6.49
N LYS A 40 8.98 -30.50 5.83
CA LYS A 40 8.11 -30.54 4.63
C LYS A 40 6.82 -29.74 4.80
N LYS A 41 6.11 -29.91 5.92
CA LYS A 41 4.86 -29.19 6.19
C LYS A 41 5.05 -27.66 6.20
N THR A 42 6.10 -27.19 6.87
CA THR A 42 6.42 -25.77 6.98
C THR A 42 6.83 -25.20 5.62
N LEU A 43 7.62 -25.93 4.85
CA LEU A 43 8.06 -25.52 3.51
C LEU A 43 6.88 -25.40 2.54
N ILE A 44 5.97 -26.37 2.52
CA ILE A 44 4.75 -26.31 1.69
C ILE A 44 3.87 -25.13 2.13
N LYS A 45 3.75 -24.87 3.44
CA LYS A 45 3.02 -23.69 3.94
C LYS A 45 3.65 -22.38 3.44
N ASN A 46 4.98 -22.26 3.54
CA ASN A 46 5.71 -21.08 3.08
C ASN A 46 5.63 -20.91 1.56
N ALA A 47 5.64 -22.01 0.81
CA ALA A 47 5.41 -21.99 -0.63
C ALA A 47 4.03 -21.41 -0.98
N GLY A 48 3.00 -21.73 -0.18
CA GLY A 48 1.68 -21.11 -0.32
C GLY A 48 1.67 -19.61 -0.05
N VAL A 49 2.39 -19.15 0.98
CA VAL A 49 2.57 -17.71 1.24
C VAL A 49 3.27 -17.03 0.06
N CYS A 50 4.32 -17.64 -0.47
CA CYS A 50 5.05 -17.14 -1.63
C CYS A 50 4.17 -17.08 -2.89
N PHE A 51 3.31 -18.08 -3.11
CA PHE A 51 2.36 -18.10 -4.22
C PHE A 51 1.34 -16.98 -4.12
N HIS A 52 0.76 -16.78 -2.93
CA HIS A 52 -0.19 -15.70 -2.68
C HIS A 52 0.45 -14.33 -2.91
N GLN A 53 1.64 -14.09 -2.36
CA GLN A 53 2.40 -12.85 -2.57
C GLN A 53 2.72 -12.60 -4.04
N PHE A 54 3.04 -13.64 -4.79
CA PHE A 54 3.28 -13.55 -6.22
C PHE A 54 2.02 -13.11 -6.98
N LYS A 55 0.87 -13.76 -6.76
CA LYS A 55 -0.41 -13.36 -7.37
C LYS A 55 -0.83 -11.95 -6.95
N TYR A 56 -0.59 -11.57 -5.70
CA TYR A 56 -0.86 -10.21 -5.22
C TYR A 56 -0.04 -9.18 -6.00
N ARG A 57 1.28 -9.40 -6.13
CA ARG A 57 2.17 -8.51 -6.88
C ARG A 57 1.76 -8.40 -8.36
N LEU A 58 1.41 -9.52 -9.00
CA LEU A 58 0.89 -9.51 -10.38
C LEU A 58 -0.37 -8.65 -10.48
N THR A 59 -1.30 -8.85 -9.56
CA THR A 59 -2.58 -8.13 -9.56
C THR A 59 -2.37 -6.64 -9.34
N THR A 60 -1.67 -6.23 -8.28
CA THR A 60 -1.58 -4.82 -7.89
C THR A 60 -0.67 -3.99 -8.79
N ILE A 61 0.41 -4.57 -9.30
CA ILE A 61 1.39 -3.83 -10.11
C ILE A 61 1.09 -3.95 -11.60
N TYR A 62 0.65 -5.11 -12.08
CA TYR A 62 0.58 -5.37 -13.53
C TYR A 62 -0.84 -5.49 -14.06
N VAL A 63 -1.86 -5.68 -13.21
CA VAL A 63 -3.26 -5.70 -13.65
C VAL A 63 -3.97 -4.41 -13.27
N LEU A 64 -4.05 -4.09 -11.97
CA LEU A 64 -4.82 -2.94 -11.47
C LEU A 64 -4.28 -1.59 -11.95
N GLN A 65 -2.96 -1.44 -12.11
CA GLN A 65 -2.37 -0.20 -12.63
C GLN A 65 -2.72 0.10 -14.09
N PHE A 66 -3.14 -0.91 -14.86
CA PHE A 66 -3.39 -0.79 -16.29
C PHE A 66 -4.82 -1.17 -16.67
N ILE A 67 -5.77 -1.11 -15.73
CA ILE A 67 -7.19 -1.38 -16.00
C ILE A 67 -7.71 -0.51 -17.15
N ASP A 68 -7.33 0.77 -17.17
CA ASP A 68 -7.77 1.72 -18.21
C ASP A 68 -7.04 1.52 -19.54
N ASN A 69 -5.90 0.82 -19.54
CA ASN A 69 -5.04 0.61 -20.70
C ASN A 69 -4.95 -0.88 -21.04
N ILE A 70 -6.06 -1.43 -21.55
CA ILE A 70 -6.22 -2.86 -21.87
C ILE A 70 -5.13 -3.39 -22.81
N GLU A 71 -4.59 -2.56 -23.71
CA GLU A 71 -3.51 -2.97 -24.62
C GLU A 71 -2.26 -3.45 -23.89
N LYS A 72 -1.92 -2.84 -22.75
CA LYS A 72 -0.76 -3.22 -21.93
C LYS A 72 -0.99 -4.53 -21.17
N LEU A 73 -2.24 -4.96 -21.04
CA LEU A 73 -2.63 -6.22 -20.39
C LEU A 73 -2.62 -7.41 -21.36
N LYS A 74 -2.48 -7.17 -22.67
CA LYS A 74 -2.48 -8.23 -23.68
C LYS A 74 -1.34 -9.22 -23.47
N PHE A 75 -0.21 -8.81 -22.90
CA PHE A 75 0.94 -9.67 -22.69
C PHE A 75 1.43 -9.56 -21.25
N PRO A 76 1.97 -10.65 -20.67
CA PRO A 76 2.65 -10.56 -19.38
C PRO A 76 3.86 -9.64 -19.48
N ALA A 77 4.20 -8.99 -18.36
CA ALA A 77 5.40 -8.15 -18.30
C ALA A 77 6.66 -8.97 -18.60
N ASN A 78 7.71 -8.34 -19.14
CA ASN A 78 8.94 -9.02 -19.54
C ASN A 78 9.57 -9.87 -18.40
N GLU A 79 9.50 -9.39 -17.15
CA GLU A 79 9.95 -10.13 -15.95
C GLU A 79 9.24 -11.48 -15.77
N TYR A 80 8.04 -11.61 -16.32
CA TYR A 80 7.14 -12.77 -16.25
C TYR A 80 6.82 -13.35 -17.63
N SER A 81 7.71 -13.17 -18.61
CA SER A 81 7.58 -13.73 -19.96
C SER A 81 7.50 -15.26 -20.00
N PHE A 82 7.90 -15.95 -18.92
CA PHE A 82 7.73 -17.39 -18.76
C PHE A 82 6.28 -17.82 -18.50
N ILE A 83 5.37 -16.88 -18.26
CA ILE A 83 3.93 -17.17 -18.11
C ILE A 83 3.33 -17.27 -19.50
N GLU A 84 2.71 -18.40 -19.80
CA GLU A 84 2.03 -18.59 -21.07
C GLU A 84 0.88 -17.60 -21.24
N GLN A 85 0.69 -17.15 -22.49
CA GLN A 85 -0.26 -16.12 -22.83
C GLN A 85 -1.70 -16.48 -22.42
N GLU A 86 -2.09 -17.74 -22.63
CA GLU A 86 -3.42 -18.24 -22.29
C GLU A 86 -3.70 -18.11 -20.78
N HIS A 87 -2.75 -18.56 -19.97
CA HIS A 87 -2.82 -18.48 -18.51
C HIS A 87 -2.79 -17.02 -18.01
N TRP A 88 -2.04 -16.15 -18.67
CA TRP A 88 -2.04 -14.73 -18.37
C TRP A 88 -3.41 -14.10 -18.65
N THR A 89 -3.98 -14.35 -19.82
CA THR A 89 -5.30 -13.83 -20.20
C THR A 89 -6.39 -14.31 -19.26
N GLU A 90 -6.39 -15.60 -18.89
CA GLU A 90 -7.33 -16.15 -17.91
C GLU A 90 -7.18 -15.48 -16.53
N PHE A 91 -5.94 -15.29 -16.08
CA PHE A 91 -5.66 -14.60 -14.83
C PHE A 91 -6.15 -13.16 -14.84
N VAL A 92 -5.86 -12.37 -15.89
CA VAL A 92 -6.34 -10.99 -16.03
C VAL A 92 -7.87 -10.96 -16.03
N ALA A 93 -8.53 -11.83 -16.81
CA ALA A 93 -9.98 -11.93 -16.84
C ALA A 93 -10.55 -12.22 -15.44
N SER A 94 -9.92 -13.13 -14.67
CA SER A 94 -10.34 -13.44 -13.29
C SER A 94 -10.28 -12.25 -12.34
N ARG A 95 -9.33 -11.33 -12.55
CA ARG A 95 -9.14 -10.13 -11.72
C ARG A 95 -10.01 -8.96 -12.14
N LEU A 96 -10.47 -8.95 -13.40
CA LEU A 96 -11.38 -7.92 -13.91
C LEU A 96 -12.85 -8.21 -13.58
N LYS A 97 -13.20 -9.43 -13.16
CA LYS A 97 -14.55 -9.79 -12.70
C LYS A 97 -15.03 -8.85 -11.59
N GLU A 98 -16.31 -8.48 -11.65
CA GLU A 98 -16.93 -7.55 -10.71
C GLU A 98 -16.85 -8.02 -9.25
N ASP A 99 -16.93 -9.33 -9.03
CA ASP A 99 -16.78 -9.95 -7.70
C ASP A 99 -15.38 -9.70 -7.11
N PHE A 100 -14.34 -9.69 -7.94
CA PHE A 100 -12.99 -9.36 -7.50
C PHE A 100 -12.85 -7.89 -7.17
N LYS A 101 -13.52 -6.99 -7.92
CA LYS A 101 -13.55 -5.55 -7.60
C LYS A 101 -14.23 -5.29 -6.26
N LYS A 102 -15.39 -5.93 -6.01
CA LYS A 102 -16.12 -5.84 -4.74
C LYS A 102 -15.31 -6.37 -3.56
N ALA A 103 -14.61 -7.50 -3.75
CA ALA A 103 -13.70 -8.04 -2.76
C ALA A 103 -12.51 -7.08 -2.51
N SER A 104 -11.88 -6.56 -3.56
CA SER A 104 -10.75 -5.62 -3.45
C SER A 104 -11.11 -4.32 -2.75
N SER A 105 -12.30 -3.76 -3.02
CA SER A 105 -12.78 -2.59 -2.28
C SER A 105 -13.09 -2.92 -0.82
N SER A 106 -13.54 -4.14 -0.52
CA SER A 106 -13.76 -4.59 0.86
C SER A 106 -12.47 -4.78 1.66
N TYR A 107 -11.35 -5.10 0.99
CA TYR A 107 -10.02 -5.22 1.59
C TYR A 107 -9.25 -3.90 1.71
N GLN A 108 -9.77 -2.82 1.14
CA GLN A 108 -9.23 -1.49 1.39
C GLN A 108 -9.71 -1.05 2.78
N ILE A 109 -9.16 -1.67 3.82
CA ILE A 109 -9.42 -1.28 5.20
C ILE A 109 -8.99 0.16 5.33
N ASP A 110 -9.96 1.04 5.57
CA ASP A 110 -9.70 2.46 5.73
C ASP A 110 -8.67 2.66 6.85
N ARG A 111 -7.65 3.48 6.59
CA ARG A 111 -6.57 3.75 7.54
C ARG A 111 -7.12 4.27 8.88
N SER A 112 -8.26 4.96 8.87
CA SER A 112 -8.97 5.40 10.08
C SER A 112 -9.43 4.24 10.96
N ILE A 113 -9.83 3.09 10.37
CA ILE A 113 -10.22 1.89 11.11
C ILE A 113 -9.01 1.31 11.84
N VAL A 114 -7.87 1.19 11.15
CA VAL A 114 -6.62 0.68 11.73
C VAL A 114 -6.10 1.61 12.82
N TRP A 115 -6.16 2.93 12.59
CA TRP A 115 -5.74 3.94 13.57
C TRP A 115 -6.63 3.90 14.82
N LYS A 116 -7.96 3.90 14.64
CA LYS A 116 -8.93 3.78 15.73
C LYS A 116 -8.69 2.54 16.57
N GLN A 117 -8.45 1.39 15.94
CA GLN A 117 -8.15 0.14 16.63
C GLN A 117 -6.83 0.20 17.42
N ALA A 118 -5.81 0.90 16.89
CA ALA A 118 -4.52 1.06 17.56
C ALA A 118 -4.58 2.02 18.77
N CYS A 119 -5.54 2.95 18.78
CA CYS A 119 -5.78 3.87 19.89
C CYS A 119 -6.62 3.25 21.03
N MET A 120 -7.26 2.10 20.79
CA MET A 120 -8.07 1.42 21.79
C MET A 120 -7.22 0.52 22.70
N ASP A 121 -7.54 0.49 23.99
CA ASP A 121 -7.01 -0.48 24.94
C ASP A 121 -7.66 -1.87 24.76
N ARG A 122 -7.24 -2.86 25.56
CA ARG A 122 -7.80 -4.22 25.51
C ARG A 122 -9.29 -4.29 25.85
N LYS A 123 -9.86 -3.24 26.45
CA LYS A 123 -11.27 -3.11 26.81
C LYS A 123 -12.05 -2.26 25.81
N GLY A 124 -11.42 -1.82 24.71
CA GLY A 124 -12.03 -0.97 23.69
C GLY A 124 -12.16 0.51 24.07
N GLN A 125 -11.46 0.95 25.11
CA GLN A 125 -11.50 2.33 25.61
C GLN A 125 -10.27 3.13 25.17
N ILE A 126 -10.44 4.44 25.02
CA ILE A 126 -9.39 5.40 24.68
C ILE A 126 -9.22 6.29 25.91
N SER A 127 -8.02 6.31 26.49
CA SER A 127 -7.74 7.10 27.70
C SER A 127 -7.57 8.59 27.43
N ASP A 128 -7.10 8.92 26.23
CA ASP A 128 -6.70 10.28 25.88
C ASP A 128 -7.89 11.02 25.25
N GLU A 129 -8.35 12.10 25.88
CA GLU A 129 -9.53 12.86 25.43
C GLU A 129 -9.34 13.42 24.02
N GLU A 130 -8.13 13.86 23.67
CA GLU A 130 -7.79 14.31 22.31
C GLU A 130 -7.97 13.19 21.26
N MET A 131 -7.60 11.95 21.58
CA MET A 131 -7.76 10.82 20.65
C MET A 131 -9.23 10.41 20.52
N LYS A 132 -10.00 10.56 21.60
CA LYS A 132 -11.43 10.28 21.61
C LYS A 132 -12.21 11.25 20.74
N GLU A 133 -11.85 12.54 20.74
CA GLU A 133 -12.40 13.54 19.81
C GLU A 133 -12.14 13.15 18.35
N VAL A 134 -10.91 12.74 18.03
CA VAL A 134 -10.55 12.28 16.67
C VAL A 134 -11.35 11.04 16.27
N VAL A 135 -11.57 10.10 17.18
CA VAL A 135 -12.37 8.89 16.90
C VAL A 135 -13.84 9.22 16.65
N ASN A 136 -14.44 10.13 17.42
CA ASN A 136 -15.81 10.58 17.18
C ASN A 136 -15.93 11.25 15.80
N LEU A 137 -14.95 12.09 15.45
CA LEU A 137 -14.91 12.75 14.14
C LEU A 137 -14.74 11.75 12.99
N ILE A 138 -13.95 10.69 13.17
CA ILE A 138 -13.87 9.57 12.21
C ILE A 138 -15.24 8.92 12.03
N ASP A 139 -15.97 8.63 13.11
CA ASP A 139 -17.28 7.98 13.03
C ASP A 139 -18.32 8.85 12.30
N GLU A 140 -18.32 10.16 12.55
CA GLU A 140 -19.16 11.12 11.83
C GLU A 140 -18.80 11.20 10.33
N LEU A 141 -17.51 11.27 10.00
CA LEU A 141 -17.05 11.31 8.61
C LEU A 141 -17.38 10.00 7.86
N VAL A 142 -17.25 8.84 8.52
CA VAL A 142 -17.66 7.54 7.95
C VAL A 142 -19.17 7.51 7.73
N ALA A 143 -19.98 8.04 8.66
CA ALA A 143 -21.43 8.09 8.52
C ALA A 143 -21.86 8.99 7.36
N THR A 144 -21.27 10.17 7.22
CA THR A 144 -21.56 11.12 6.14
C THR A 144 -21.14 10.60 4.76
N GLN A 145 -20.00 9.90 4.68
CA GLN A 145 -19.54 9.28 3.43
C GLN A 145 -20.49 8.18 2.95
N LYS A 146 -21.02 7.35 3.86
CA LYS A 146 -22.03 6.33 3.53
C LYS A 146 -23.32 6.92 2.95
N ILE A 147 -23.68 8.14 3.35
CA ILE A 147 -24.91 8.82 2.89
C ILE A 147 -24.69 9.50 1.54
N THR A 148 -23.52 10.11 1.33
CA THR A 148 -23.30 11.01 0.19
C THR A 148 -22.52 10.38 -0.97
N ASN A 149 -21.93 9.18 -0.79
CA ASN A 149 -21.02 8.52 -1.74
C ASN A 149 -19.88 9.45 -2.26
N ALA A 150 -19.64 10.57 -1.58
CA ALA A 150 -18.71 11.59 -2.01
C ALA A 150 -17.30 11.20 -1.58
N LEU A 151 -16.52 10.66 -2.52
CA LEU A 151 -15.10 10.41 -2.32
C LEU A 151 -14.35 11.74 -2.53
N GLY A 152 -14.00 12.42 -1.44
CA GLY A 152 -13.05 13.53 -1.51
C GLY A 152 -11.62 13.04 -1.74
N GLU A 153 -10.75 13.90 -2.27
CA GLU A 153 -9.33 13.58 -2.52
C GLU A 153 -8.51 13.27 -1.24
N GLU A 154 -9.04 13.63 -0.07
CA GLU A 154 -8.38 13.47 1.23
C GLU A 154 -9.03 12.35 2.05
N ASP A 155 -8.22 11.44 2.62
CA ASP A 155 -8.71 10.30 3.39
C ASP A 155 -9.28 10.73 4.75
N ILE A 156 -10.20 9.92 5.28
CA ILE A 156 -10.99 10.21 6.49
C ILE A 156 -10.09 10.55 7.69
N LEU A 157 -9.00 9.81 7.87
CA LEU A 157 -8.08 10.03 8.98
C LEU A 157 -7.34 11.36 8.84
N THR A 158 -6.88 11.72 7.64
CA THR A 158 -6.20 13.00 7.40
C THR A 158 -7.11 14.18 7.67
N ARG A 159 -8.40 14.07 7.28
CA ARG A 159 -9.43 15.05 7.64
C ARG A 159 -9.64 15.14 9.15
N ALA A 160 -9.77 14.00 9.83
CA ALA A 160 -9.98 13.95 11.27
C ALA A 160 -8.80 14.52 12.08
N LEU A 161 -7.58 14.36 11.57
CA LEU A 161 -6.36 14.93 12.15
C LEU A 161 -6.09 16.38 11.72
N GLY A 162 -6.97 16.99 10.92
CA GLY A 162 -6.85 18.37 10.45
C GLY A 162 -5.64 18.63 9.55
N GLY A 163 -5.26 17.66 8.71
CA GLY A 163 -4.10 17.77 7.81
C GLY A 163 -2.75 17.73 8.52
N LYS A 164 -2.73 17.52 9.84
CA LYS A 164 -1.51 17.39 10.67
C LYS A 164 -1.01 15.95 10.67
N ASP A 165 -1.10 15.28 9.52
CA ASP A 165 -0.74 13.88 9.39
C ASP A 165 0.78 13.76 9.55
N HIS A 166 1.24 13.24 10.70
CA HIS A 166 2.66 13.10 10.98
C HIS A 166 3.23 12.02 10.05
N PRO A 167 4.07 12.37 9.04
CA PRO A 167 4.52 11.41 8.05
C PRO A 167 5.37 10.34 8.75
N ARG A 168 4.77 9.16 8.97
CA ARG A 168 5.36 7.93 9.52
C ARG A 168 6.50 8.20 10.52
N ILE A 169 6.17 8.16 11.82
CA ILE A 169 7.20 7.80 12.81
C ILE A 169 7.76 6.44 12.36
N VAL A 170 9.05 6.41 12.01
CA VAL A 170 9.73 5.17 11.67
C VAL A 170 9.87 4.38 12.97
N SER A 171 8.94 3.47 13.21
CA SER A 171 9.01 2.54 14.34
C SER A 171 10.30 1.73 14.23
N GLY A 172 11.15 1.79 15.26
CA GLY A 172 12.40 0.99 15.35
C GLY A 172 13.71 1.77 15.59
N VAL A 173 13.70 3.11 15.64
CA VAL A 173 14.94 3.91 15.73
C VAL A 173 15.07 4.70 17.06
N GLY A 174 14.13 4.52 17.99
CA GLY A 174 14.12 5.23 19.28
C GLY A 174 13.46 6.61 19.23
N LYS A 175 13.02 7.10 20.40
CA LYS A 175 12.02 8.17 20.59
C LYS A 175 12.44 9.58 20.12
N TYR A 176 13.57 9.75 19.42
CA TYR A 176 14.14 11.07 19.08
C TYR A 176 14.83 11.17 17.70
N VAL A 177 14.57 10.23 16.78
CA VAL A 177 15.17 10.25 15.44
C VAL A 177 14.14 10.69 14.38
N THR A 178 14.27 11.94 13.92
CA THR A 178 13.47 12.49 12.83
C THR A 178 13.94 11.93 11.48
N LYS A 179 13.03 11.77 10.51
CA LYS A 179 13.29 11.28 9.14
C LYS A 179 14.53 11.91 8.46
N LYS A 180 14.79 13.19 8.76
CA LYS A 180 15.95 13.96 8.30
C LYS A 180 17.30 13.43 8.80
N LYS A 181 17.35 12.98 10.06
CA LYS A 181 18.53 12.34 10.65
C LYS A 181 18.74 10.93 10.11
N TYR A 182 17.66 10.21 9.76
CA TYR A 182 17.73 8.82 9.32
C TYR A 182 18.08 8.65 7.84
N PHE A 183 17.48 9.45 6.95
CA PHE A 183 17.64 9.31 5.50
C PHE A 183 18.66 10.30 4.89
N HIS A 184 19.38 11.07 5.72
CA HIS A 184 20.35 12.08 5.29
C HIS A 184 19.88 12.96 4.11
N THR A 185 18.61 13.35 4.09
CA THR A 185 18.07 14.14 2.97
C THR A 185 18.51 15.59 3.07
N THR A 186 19.18 16.08 2.03
CA THR A 186 19.56 17.50 1.88
C THR A 186 18.32 18.38 1.84
N THR A 187 18.34 19.44 2.64
CA THR A 187 17.22 20.38 2.78
C THR A 187 17.13 21.26 1.53
N GLN A 188 16.03 21.18 0.78
CA GLN A 188 15.68 22.32 -0.08
C GLN A 188 15.22 23.45 0.84
N GLN A 189 16.04 24.49 0.95
CA GLN A 189 15.62 25.73 1.59
C GLN A 189 14.47 26.31 0.76
N LYS A 190 13.26 26.35 1.33
CA LYS A 190 12.19 27.23 0.83
C LYS A 190 12.75 28.66 0.92
N LYS A 191 13.16 29.22 -0.21
CA LYS A 191 13.61 30.60 -0.31
C LYS A 191 12.38 31.49 -0.14
N ASN A 192 12.35 32.26 0.93
CA ASN A 192 11.33 33.26 1.21
C ASN A 192 11.39 34.38 0.16
N GLU A 193 10.68 34.25 -0.95
CA GLU A 193 10.58 35.33 -1.97
C GLU A 193 9.54 36.40 -1.66
N LYS A 194 8.89 36.38 -0.48
CA LYS A 194 7.90 37.40 -0.10
C LYS A 194 8.46 38.64 0.61
N LYS A 195 9.77 38.74 0.86
CA LYS A 195 10.40 39.90 1.52
C LYS A 195 11.32 40.77 0.65
N ARG A 196 11.55 40.41 -0.63
CA ARG A 196 12.40 41.20 -1.55
C ARG A 196 11.63 42.20 -2.43
N LEU A 197 10.32 42.05 -2.59
CA LEU A 197 9.51 42.98 -3.40
C LEU A 197 8.98 44.19 -2.62
N GLU A 198 8.83 44.09 -1.29
CA GLU A 198 8.33 45.22 -0.47
C GLU A 198 9.41 46.24 -0.09
N GLY A 199 10.69 45.86 -0.13
CA GLY A 199 11.82 46.78 0.10
C GLY A 199 12.17 47.65 -1.12
N HIS A 200 11.84 47.20 -2.34
CA HIS A 200 12.13 47.95 -3.56
C HIS A 200 11.07 49.02 -3.86
N PHE A 201 9.83 48.84 -3.40
CA PHE A 201 8.75 49.82 -3.57
C PHE A 201 8.78 50.97 -2.53
N ARG A 202 9.50 50.81 -1.41
CA ARG A 202 9.64 51.84 -0.37
C ARG A 202 10.83 52.77 -0.57
N SER A 203 11.81 52.39 -1.41
CA SER A 203 13.02 53.19 -1.67
C SER A 203 12.87 54.20 -2.82
N THR A 204 11.84 54.08 -3.67
CA THR A 204 11.64 54.96 -4.84
C THR A 204 10.70 56.15 -4.57
N ARG A 205 10.14 56.27 -3.35
CA ARG A 205 9.19 57.34 -2.98
C ARG A 205 9.78 58.46 -2.10
N SER A 206 11.08 58.44 -1.80
CA SER A 206 11.72 59.40 -0.87
C SER A 206 12.76 60.35 -1.50
N ASN A 207 13.05 60.29 -2.80
CA ASN A 207 14.01 61.19 -3.47
C ASN A 207 13.36 62.01 -4.58
N GLY A 208 12.44 62.89 -4.22
CA GLY A 208 11.76 63.77 -5.18
C GLY A 208 11.13 65.00 -4.53
N GLN A 209 11.82 65.66 -3.60
CA GLN A 209 11.53 67.02 -3.16
C GLN A 209 12.78 67.58 -2.48
N LYS A 210 13.64 68.25 -3.24
CA LYS A 210 14.50 69.36 -2.80
C LYS A 210 15.12 70.03 -4.03
N ASN A 211 14.72 71.30 -4.18
CA ASN A 211 15.14 72.33 -5.11
C ASN A 211 14.59 72.24 -6.53
#